data_AF-L5KGF6-F1
#
_entry.id   AF-L5KGF6-F1
#
_cell.length_a   1.000
_cell.length_b   1.000
_cell.length_c   1.000
_cell.angle_alpha   90.00
_cell.angle_beta   90.00
_cell.angle_gamma   90.00
#
_symmetry.space_group_name_H-M   'P 1'
#
loop_
_entity.id
_entity.type
_entity.pdbx_description
1 polymer ?
#
loop_
_entity_poly.entity_id
_entity_poly.type
_entity_poly.pdbx_seq_one_letter_code
_entity_poly.pdbx_strand_id
1 'polypeptide(L)' 'MGATANDVPSPYEARGFPTIYFSPANKKLDPKKYEGSRELSDFISYLQQEDTNTPMIQEEKPKKKAQEDL' A
#
# COMPACT_ATOMS: atom_id res chain seq x y z
N MET A 1 -8.33 6.66 1.04
CA MET A 1 -9.77 6.80 1.36
C MET A 1 -9.90 7.23 2.81
N GLY A 2 -10.69 8.26 3.12
CA GLY A 2 -10.93 8.67 4.50
C GLY A 2 -12.07 7.87 5.11
N ALA A 3 -11.77 6.83 5.88
CA ALA A 3 -12.81 5.94 6.44
C ALA A 3 -13.68 6.59 7.53
N THR A 4 -13.33 7.79 8.01
CA THR A 4 -14.17 8.60 8.91
C THR A 4 -15.22 9.42 8.17
N ALA A 5 -15.01 9.68 6.88
CA ALA A 5 -15.86 10.54 6.06
C ALA A 5 -16.57 9.77 4.91
N ASN A 6 -16.31 8.46 4.81
CA ASN A 6 -16.88 7.61 3.76
C ASN A 6 -17.30 6.27 4.38
N ASP A 7 -18.44 5.75 3.93
CA ASP A 7 -18.86 4.40 4.28
C ASP A 7 -17.88 3.36 3.71
N VAL A 8 -17.57 2.36 4.53
CA VAL A 8 -16.68 1.27 4.15
C VAL A 8 -17.54 0.15 3.57
N PRO A 9 -17.38 -0.23 2.29
CA PRO A 9 -18.17 -1.31 1.71
C PRO A 9 -17.75 -2.66 2.32
N SER A 10 -18.71 -3.57 2.49
CA SER A 10 -18.39 -4.99 2.69
C SER A 10 -17.59 -5.47 1.47
N PRO A 11 -16.49 -6.23 1.59
CA PRO A 11 -15.98 -7.04 2.73
C PRO A 11 -14.90 -6.36 3.60
N TYR A 12 -14.74 -5.04 3.53
CA TYR A 12 -13.69 -4.34 4.27
C TYR A 12 -14.17 -3.95 5.66
N GLU A 13 -13.30 -4.04 6.67
CA GLU A 13 -13.61 -3.63 8.04
C GLU A 13 -12.54 -2.66 8.58
N ALA A 14 -12.94 -1.42 8.85
CA ALA A 14 -12.06 -0.42 9.45
C ALA A 14 -12.13 -0.49 10.99
N ARG A 15 -11.36 -1.40 11.60
CA ARG A 15 -11.31 -1.59 13.07
C ARG A 15 -10.36 -0.63 13.81
N GLY A 16 -9.66 0.26 13.09
CA GLY A 16 -8.71 1.24 13.64
C GLY A 16 -7.98 2.01 12.54
N PHE A 17 -7.06 2.89 12.92
CA PHE A 17 -6.33 3.75 11.98
C PHE A 17 -4.81 3.60 12.08
N PRO A 18 -4.10 3.51 10.94
CA PRO A 18 -4.60 3.09 9.63
C PRO A 18 -4.94 1.59 9.61
N THR A 19 -5.94 1.21 8.81
CA THR A 19 -6.20 -0.18 8.41
C THR A 19 -5.89 -0.31 6.92
N ILE A 20 -5.06 -1.29 6.55
CA ILE A 20 -4.57 -1.48 5.19
C ILE A 20 -5.06 -2.83 4.67
N TYR A 21 -5.60 -2.86 3.46
CA TYR A 21 -6.03 -4.08 2.77
C TYR A 21 -5.41 -4.13 1.38
N PHE A 22 -5.06 -5.35 0.94
CA PHE A 22 -4.68 -5.67 -0.42
C PHE A 22 -5.82 -6.42 -1.11
N SER A 23 -6.26 -5.92 -2.26
CA SER A 23 -7.33 -6.53 -3.05
C SER A 23 -6.77 -7.06 -4.37
N PRO A 24 -6.44 -8.36 -4.45
CA PRO A 24 -5.75 -8.93 -5.61
C PRO A 24 -6.55 -8.75 -6.90
N ALA A 25 -5.86 -8.84 -8.04
CA ALA A 25 -6.52 -8.96 -9.32
C ALA A 25 -7.46 -10.19 -9.30
N ASN A 26 -8.66 -10.05 -9.88
CA ASN A 26 -9.67 -11.11 -9.96
C ASN A 26 -10.21 -11.65 -8.62
N LYS A 27 -9.84 -11.09 -7.46
CA LYS A 27 -10.34 -11.49 -6.14
C LYS A 27 -10.86 -10.28 -5.33
N LYS A 28 -11.73 -9.48 -5.94
CA LYS A 28 -12.24 -8.23 -5.33
C LYS A 28 -13.14 -8.45 -4.11
N LEU A 29 -13.78 -9.62 -4.03
CA LEU A 29 -14.65 -10.01 -2.92
C LEU A 29 -13.87 -10.61 -1.72
N ASP A 30 -12.57 -10.83 -1.87
CA ASP A 30 -11.72 -11.46 -0.85
C ASP A 30 -10.43 -10.62 -0.66
N PRO A 31 -10.54 -9.40 -0.11
CA PRO A 31 -9.37 -8.59 0.19
C PRO A 31 -8.64 -9.12 1.42
N LYS A 32 -7.33 -9.17 1.34
CA LYS A 32 -6.45 -9.60 2.43
C LYS A 32 -6.07 -8.40 3.28
N LYS A 33 -6.21 -8.52 4.60
CA LYS A 33 -5.72 -7.51 5.53
C LYS A 33 -4.19 -7.53 5.56
N TYR A 34 -3.57 -6.36 5.46
CA TYR A 34 -2.12 -6.22 5.56
C TYR A 34 -1.71 -6.05 7.02
N GLU A 35 -0.94 -7.01 7.53
CA GLU A 35 -0.45 -7.04 8.92
C GLU A 35 1.08 -6.81 9.01
N GLY A 36 1.72 -6.46 7.89
CA GLY A 36 3.17 -6.20 7.84
C GLY A 36 3.56 -4.84 8.41
N SER A 37 4.88 -4.62 8.50
CA SER A 37 5.47 -3.34 8.89
C SER A 37 5.13 -2.25 7.88
N ARG A 38 5.08 -0.99 8.33
CA ARG A 38 4.67 0.15 7.50
C ARG A 38 5.85 0.84 6.81
N GLU A 39 6.92 0.09 6.57
CA GLU A 39 8.11 0.56 5.86
C GLU A 39 7.98 0.30 4.37
N LEU A 40 8.61 1.15 3.56
CA LEU A 40 8.56 1.04 2.09
C LEU A 40 9.04 -0.34 1.60
N SER A 41 10.09 -0.87 2.21
CA SER A 41 10.66 -2.17 1.88
C SER A 41 9.65 -3.30 2.09
N ASP A 42 8.90 -3.28 3.20
CA ASP A 42 7.92 -4.32 3.51
C ASP A 42 6.72 -4.28 2.57
N PHE A 43 6.30 -3.09 2.14
CA PHE A 43 5.29 -2.96 1.10
C PHE A 43 5.77 -3.52 -0.24
N ILE A 44 7.01 -3.23 -0.62
CA ILE A 44 7.62 -3.76 -1.85
C ILE A 44 7.67 -5.28 -1.80
N SER A 45 8.21 -5.85 -0.73
CA SER A 45 8.32 -7.30 -0.57
C SER A 45 6.95 -7.97 -0.55
N TYR A 46 5.96 -7.38 0.13
CA TYR A 46 4.60 -7.90 0.14
C TYR A 46 3.96 -7.91 -1.25
N LEU A 47 4.09 -6.82 -2.01
CA LEU A 47 3.57 -6.75 -3.38
C LEU A 47 4.27 -7.74 -4.30
N GLN A 48 5.59 -7.90 -4.18
CA GLN A 48 6.32 -8.90 -4.97
C GLN A 48 5.85 -10.33 -4.70
N GLN A 49 5.40 -10.62 -3.47
CA GLN A 49 4.94 -11.94 -3.07
C GLN A 49 3.47 -12.20 -3.43
N GLU A 50 2.60 -11.21 -3.24
CA GLU A 50 1.15 -11.37 -3.31
C GLU A 50 0.54 -10.92 -4.65
N ASP A 51 1.24 -10.10 -5.42
CA ASP A 51 0.74 -9.63 -6.70
C ASP A 51 0.74 -10.76 -7.74
N THR A 52 -0.33 -10.80 -8.53
CA THR A 52 -0.52 -11.82 -9.57
C THR A 52 0.35 -11.52 -10.80
N ASN A 53 0.73 -10.25 -10.98
CA ASN A 53 1.66 -9.81 -12.02
C ASN A 53 2.90 -9.21 -11.36
N THR A 54 4.05 -9.32 -12.02
CA THR A 54 5.29 -8.71 -11.53
C THR A 54 5.12 -7.18 -11.43
N PRO A 55 5.23 -6.57 -10.23
CA PRO A 55 5.07 -5.13 -10.09
C PRO A 55 6.25 -4.40 -10.73
N MET A 56 5.97 -3.43 -11.60
CA MET A 56 7.00 -2.49 -12.07
C MET A 56 7.24 -1.42 -11.01
N ILE A 57 8.30 -1.60 -10.23
CA ILE A 57 8.68 -0.66 -9.16
C ILE A 57 9.54 0.44 -9.78
N GLN A 58 9.05 1.67 -9.75
CA GLN A 58 9.83 2.84 -10.12
C GLN A 58 10.71 3.25 -8.94
N GLU A 59 12.02 3.06 -9.06
CA GLU A 59 12.96 3.60 -8.07
C GLU A 59 13.07 5.11 -8.25
N GLU A 60 12.72 5.89 -7.22
CA GLU A 60 13.07 7.30 -7.20
C GLU A 60 14.59 7.43 -7.03
N LYS A 61 15.27 7.87 -8.08
CA LYS A 61 16.67 8.29 -7.96
C LYS A 61 16.73 9.47 -6.99
N PRO A 62 17.63 9.46 -5.99
CA PRO A 62 17.74 10.56 -5.05
C PRO A 62 18.05 11.85 -5.84
N LYS A 63 17.11 12.81 -5.82
CA LYS A 63 17.39 14.18 -6.24
C LYS A 63 18.46 14.71 -5.29
N LYS A 64 19.70 14.84 -5.79
CA LYS A 64 20.75 15.58 -5.09
C LYS A 64 20.17 16.94 -4.73
N LYS A 65 19.99 17.21 -3.43
CA LYS A 65 19.72 18.56 -2.95
C LYS A 65 20.86 19.42 -3.46
N ALA A 66 20.56 20.32 -4.40
CA ALA A 66 21.46 21.41 -4.70
C ALA A 66 21.61 22.19 -3.39
N GLN A 67 22.82 22.16 -2.88
CA GLN A 67 23.28 22.97 -1.77
C GLN A 67 23.05 24.43 -2.17
N GLU A 68 22.01 25.06 -1.62
CA GLU A 68 21.86 26.51 -1.63
C GLU A 68 22.90 27.07 -0.64
N ASP A 69 24.12 27.24 -1.14
CA ASP A 69 25.10 28.21 -0.64
C ASP A 69 24.96 29.44 -1.56
N LEU A 70 24.17 30.44 -1.14
CA LEU A 70 24.52 31.88 -1.17
C LEU A 70 23.50 32.73 -0.39
#